data_AF-A0A7J9SLS4-F1
#
_entry.id   AF-A0A7J9SLS4-F1
#
_cell.length_a   1.000
_cell.length_b   1.000
_cell.length_c   1.000
_cell.angle_alpha   90.00
_cell.angle_beta   90.00
_cell.angle_gamma   90.00
#
_symmetry.space_group_name_H-M   'P 1'
#
loop_
_entity.id
_entity.type
_entity.pdbx_description
1 polymer ?
#
loop_
_entity_poly.entity_id
_entity_poly.type
_entity_poly.pdbx_seq_one_letter_code
_entity_poly.pdbx_strand_id
1 'polypeptide(L)'
;MSAAVPPPEVDVPESWRLVSEETATPFDVRVVTIKAATRIYEDADLRERLAAATGTETTWRFVFASRVRIRPAQPASRALTELVSDRASSAFVDVLEARGFSAVDRADTHRFAVGGDDVEATRYRARVSLDDRDLPVEAYFAAWPADEEYLLGGGAYPLSLPAGEPFDRGAAREELFGMLRSIR
;
A
#
# COMPACT_ATOMS: atom_id res chain seq x y z
N MET A 1 -17.02 -3.67 -25.02
CA MET A 1 -16.39 -4.24 -23.80
C MET A 1 -15.23 -3.33 -23.40
N SER A 2 -15.28 -2.71 -22.22
CA SER A 2 -14.15 -1.93 -21.71
C SER A 2 -13.01 -2.89 -21.37
N ALA A 3 -11.87 -2.78 -22.05
CA ALA A 3 -10.67 -3.54 -21.72
C ALA A 3 -10.37 -3.47 -20.21
N ALA A 4 -9.98 -4.61 -19.63
CA ALA A 4 -9.55 -4.70 -18.24
C ALA A 4 -8.34 -3.77 -18.00
N VAL A 5 -8.22 -3.27 -16.78
CA VAL A 5 -7.00 -2.56 -16.37
C VAL A 5 -5.96 -3.63 -16.09
N PRO A 6 -4.80 -3.62 -16.75
CA PRO A 6 -3.75 -4.59 -16.45
C PRO A 6 -3.28 -4.40 -15.00
N PRO A 7 -2.96 -5.48 -14.26
CA PRO A 7 -2.43 -5.33 -12.92
C PRO A 7 -1.05 -4.62 -12.96
N PRO A 8 -0.70 -3.84 -11.93
CA PRO A 8 0.60 -3.22 -11.83
C PRO A 8 1.69 -4.29 -11.64
N GLU A 9 2.92 -3.93 -11.98
CA GLU A 9 4.10 -4.74 -11.68
C GLU A 9 4.86 -4.10 -10.52
N VAL A 10 5.42 -4.94 -9.64
CA VAL A 10 6.21 -4.53 -8.48
C VAL A 10 7.40 -5.47 -8.38
N ASP A 11 8.61 -4.93 -8.33
CA ASP A 11 9.80 -5.72 -8.01
C ASP A 11 9.84 -5.92 -6.50
N VAL A 12 9.50 -7.14 -6.07
CA VAL A 12 9.49 -7.53 -4.65
C VAL A 12 10.65 -8.49 -4.35
N PRO A 13 11.26 -8.44 -3.14
CA PRO A 13 12.28 -9.40 -2.73
C PRO A 13 11.76 -10.84 -2.69
N GLU A 14 12.67 -11.82 -2.70
CA GLU A 14 12.31 -13.24 -2.74
C GLU A 14 11.50 -13.75 -1.55
N SER A 15 11.55 -13.08 -0.39
CA SER A 15 10.73 -13.41 0.78
C SER A 15 9.26 -12.97 0.65
N TRP A 16 8.97 -12.08 -0.30
CA TRP A 16 7.63 -11.55 -0.50
C TRP A 16 6.83 -12.43 -1.46
N ARG A 17 5.53 -12.58 -1.18
CA ARG A 17 4.60 -13.39 -1.98
C ARG A 17 3.35 -12.59 -2.28
N LEU A 18 2.84 -12.74 -3.51
CA LEU A 18 1.54 -12.21 -3.91
C LEU A 18 0.46 -12.97 -3.14
N VAL A 19 -0.29 -12.28 -2.28
CA VAL A 19 -1.38 -12.86 -1.48
C VAL A 19 -2.75 -12.50 -2.00
N SER A 20 -2.88 -11.40 -2.75
CA SER A 20 -4.12 -11.02 -3.42
C SER A 20 -3.87 -10.29 -4.74
N GLU A 21 -4.69 -10.59 -5.74
CA GLU A 21 -4.82 -9.85 -6.99
C GLU A 21 -6.30 -9.63 -7.29
N GLU A 22 -6.71 -8.38 -7.38
CA GLU A 22 -8.13 -8.00 -7.45
C GLU A 22 -8.35 -6.94 -8.53
N THR A 23 -9.53 -6.99 -9.17
CA THR A 23 -9.99 -5.89 -10.03
C THR A 23 -11.33 -5.38 -9.52
N ALA A 24 -11.46 -4.06 -9.47
CA ALA A 24 -12.65 -3.39 -8.95
C ALA A 24 -13.09 -2.26 -9.87
N THR A 25 -14.37 -1.92 -9.79
CA THR A 25 -14.93 -0.70 -10.40
C THR A 25 -15.46 0.19 -9.27
N PRO A 26 -14.58 0.88 -8.52
CA PRO A 26 -14.96 1.63 -7.31
C PRO A 26 -15.94 2.77 -7.58
N PHE A 27 -16.06 3.21 -8.83
CA PHE A 27 -17.02 4.22 -9.23
C PHE A 27 -17.54 3.94 -10.65
N ASP A 28 -18.85 3.85 -10.83
CA ASP A 28 -19.48 3.68 -12.14
C ASP A 28 -20.78 4.48 -12.22
N VAL A 29 -20.72 5.62 -12.90
CA VAL A 29 -21.87 6.47 -13.19
C VAL A 29 -21.86 6.86 -14.67
N ARG A 30 -23.01 7.32 -15.19
CA ARG A 30 -23.17 7.65 -16.63
C ARG A 30 -22.07 8.55 -17.24
N VAL A 31 -21.40 9.36 -16.42
CA VAL A 31 -20.42 10.36 -16.87
C VAL A 31 -18.98 9.88 -16.67
N VAL A 32 -18.71 9.06 -15.65
CA VAL A 32 -17.36 8.61 -15.28
C VAL A 32 -17.38 7.18 -14.76
N THR A 33 -16.45 6.36 -15.23
CA THR A 33 -16.16 5.02 -14.69
C THR A 33 -14.70 4.96 -14.23
N ILE A 34 -14.46 4.48 -13.02
CA ILE A 34 -13.12 4.24 -12.46
C ILE A 34 -12.95 2.74 -12.32
N LYS A 35 -11.86 2.21 -12.88
CA LYS A 35 -11.45 0.81 -12.72
C LYS A 35 -10.09 0.75 -12.05
N ALA A 36 -9.94 -0.19 -11.13
CA ALA A 36 -8.71 -0.45 -10.40
C ALA A 36 -8.29 -1.92 -10.59
N ALA A 37 -6.99 -2.15 -10.74
CA ALA A 37 -6.38 -3.46 -10.61
C ALA A 37 -5.31 -3.39 -9.52
N THR A 38 -5.45 -4.18 -8.48
CA THR A 38 -4.63 -4.10 -7.25
C THR A 38 -3.93 -5.43 -7.02
N ARG A 39 -2.65 -5.36 -6.65
CA ARG A 39 -1.86 -6.49 -6.17
C ARG A 39 -1.35 -6.22 -4.77
N ILE A 40 -1.38 -7.24 -3.93
CA ILE A 40 -0.96 -7.15 -2.52
C ILE A 40 0.03 -8.26 -2.24
N TYR A 41 1.16 -7.88 -1.65
CA TYR A 41 2.24 -8.77 -1.29
C TYR A 41 2.48 -8.72 0.22
N GLU A 42 2.83 -9.85 0.79
CA GLU A 42 3.24 -9.98 2.19
C GLU A 42 4.60 -10.67 2.27
N ASP A 43 5.36 -10.37 3.33
CA ASP A 43 6.59 -11.09 3.64
C ASP A 43 6.24 -12.45 4.26
N ALA A 44 6.29 -13.49 3.42
CA ALA A 44 5.92 -14.84 3.81
C ALA A 44 6.89 -15.42 4.84
N ASP A 45 8.19 -15.19 4.66
CA ASP A 45 9.23 -15.69 5.57
C ASP A 45 9.09 -15.07 6.97
N LEU A 46 8.83 -13.75 7.05
CA LEU A 46 8.58 -13.10 8.33
C LEU A 46 7.28 -13.60 8.97
N ARG A 47 6.20 -13.71 8.18
CA ARG A 47 4.91 -14.20 8.66
C ARG A 47 5.03 -15.60 9.25
N GLU A 48 5.71 -16.52 8.56
CA GLU A 48 5.91 -17.89 9.02
C GLU A 48 6.76 -17.96 10.29
N ARG A 49 7.87 -17.21 10.35
CA ARG A 49 8.72 -17.15 11.56
C ARG A 49 7.94 -16.63 12.77
N LEU A 50 7.17 -15.56 12.61
CA LEU A 50 6.40 -14.97 13.70
C LEU A 50 5.19 -15.81 14.07
N ALA A 51 4.53 -16.47 13.12
CA ALA A 51 3.48 -17.43 13.42
C ALA A 51 4.02 -18.59 14.26
N ALA A 52 5.22 -19.11 13.96
CA ALA A 52 5.86 -20.14 14.78
C ALA A 52 6.24 -19.64 16.19
N ALA A 53 6.68 -18.38 16.32
CA ALA A 53 7.11 -17.81 17.60
C ALA A 53 5.96 -17.34 18.50
N THR A 54 4.83 -16.92 17.90
CA THR A 54 3.72 -16.25 18.61
C THR A 54 2.40 -16.99 18.54
N GLY A 55 2.27 -17.99 17.67
CA GLY A 55 1.00 -18.69 17.43
C GLY A 55 -0.06 -17.85 16.72
N THR A 56 0.28 -16.67 16.19
CA THR A 56 -0.66 -15.73 15.57
C THR A 56 -0.45 -15.62 14.06
N GLU A 57 -1.54 -15.71 13.30
CA GLU A 57 -1.55 -15.53 11.84
C GLU A 57 -1.99 -14.11 11.42
N THR A 58 -1.37 -13.08 12.00
CA THR A 58 -1.65 -11.68 11.64
C THR A 58 -0.78 -11.19 10.49
N THR A 59 -1.25 -10.16 9.77
CA THR A 59 -0.44 -9.45 8.78
C THR A 59 0.58 -8.57 9.52
N TRP A 60 1.86 -8.92 9.41
CA TRP A 60 2.94 -8.15 10.03
C TRP A 60 3.40 -7.00 9.16
N ARG A 61 3.64 -7.29 7.88
CA ARG A 61 3.98 -6.27 6.90
C ARG A 61 3.44 -6.64 5.53
N PHE A 62 3.04 -5.63 4.79
CA PHE A 62 2.51 -5.78 3.44
C PHE A 62 2.92 -4.60 2.57
N VAL A 63 2.89 -4.81 1.25
CA VAL A 63 2.97 -3.77 0.24
C VAL A 63 1.87 -4.02 -0.77
N PHE A 64 1.29 -2.97 -1.31
CA PHE A 64 0.35 -3.07 -2.41
C PHE A 64 0.68 -2.07 -3.50
N ALA A 65 0.27 -2.42 -4.71
CA ALA A 65 0.25 -1.53 -5.85
C ALA A 65 -1.12 -1.59 -6.50
N SER A 66 -1.62 -0.46 -6.99
CA SER A 66 -2.86 -0.40 -7.75
C SER A 66 -2.71 0.48 -8.98
N ARG A 67 -3.16 -0.03 -10.13
CA ARG A 67 -3.31 0.76 -11.36
C ARG A 67 -4.76 1.18 -11.50
N VAL A 68 -4.99 2.47 -11.69
CA VAL A 68 -6.32 3.08 -11.75
C VAL A 68 -6.51 3.79 -13.08
N ARG A 69 -7.57 3.41 -13.80
CA ARG A 69 -7.97 4.02 -15.07
C ARG A 69 -9.30 4.73 -14.91
N ILE A 70 -9.34 6.00 -15.29
CA ILE A 70 -10.54 6.83 -15.32
C ILE A 70 -11.06 6.88 -16.77
N ARG A 71 -12.38 6.72 -16.96
CA ARG A 71 -13.04 6.82 -18.26
C ARG A 71 -14.18 7.84 -18.23
N PRO A 72 -14.28 8.76 -19.22
CA PRO A 72 -13.31 8.98 -20.31
C PRO A 72 -11.94 9.40 -19.76
N ALA A 73 -10.88 9.18 -20.55
CA ALA A 73 -9.53 9.54 -20.13
C ALA A 73 -9.48 11.04 -19.82
N GLN A 74 -8.91 11.38 -18.66
CA GLN A 74 -8.72 12.76 -18.22
C GLN A 74 -7.23 13.00 -18.06
N PRO A 75 -6.67 14.07 -18.64
CA PRO A 75 -5.29 14.44 -18.38
C PRO A 75 -5.06 14.62 -16.89
N ALA A 76 -3.91 14.15 -16.41
CA ALA A 76 -3.50 14.43 -15.05
C ALA A 76 -3.47 15.94 -14.82
N SER A 77 -4.11 16.38 -13.74
CA SER A 77 -4.06 17.76 -13.28
C SER A 77 -3.86 17.75 -11.78
N ARG A 78 -3.29 18.82 -11.23
CA ARG A 78 -3.08 18.93 -9.78
C ARG A 78 -4.36 18.66 -8.98
N ALA A 79 -5.48 19.25 -9.40
CA ALA A 79 -6.77 19.07 -8.73
C ALA A 79 -7.28 17.63 -8.80
N LEU A 80 -7.11 16.95 -9.96
CA LEU A 80 -7.48 15.55 -10.09
C LEU A 80 -6.57 14.64 -9.25
N THR A 81 -5.27 14.90 -9.23
CA THR A 81 -4.31 14.15 -8.41
C THR A 81 -4.59 14.32 -6.93
N GLU A 82 -4.88 15.53 -6.47
CA GLU A 82 -5.29 15.79 -5.08
C GLU A 82 -6.57 15.00 -4.74
N LEU A 83 -7.60 15.03 -5.61
CA LEU A 83 -8.84 14.28 -5.41
C LEU A 83 -8.62 12.75 -5.36
N VAL A 84 -7.81 12.21 -6.28
CA VAL A 84 -7.48 10.78 -6.32
C VAL A 84 -6.71 10.38 -5.06
N SER A 85 -5.70 11.17 -4.66
CA SER A 85 -4.92 10.96 -3.45
C SER A 85 -5.79 10.95 -2.21
N ASP A 86 -6.68 11.94 -2.03
CA ASP A 86 -7.56 12.00 -0.86
C ASP A 86 -8.53 10.82 -0.79
N ARG A 87 -9.16 10.47 -1.92
CA ARG A 87 -10.10 9.34 -1.99
C ARG A 87 -9.40 8.02 -1.69
N ALA A 88 -8.21 7.83 -2.25
CA ALA A 88 -7.45 6.60 -2.09
C ALA A 88 -6.77 6.51 -0.72
N SER A 89 -6.37 7.63 -0.13
CA SER A 89 -5.93 7.71 1.27
C SER A 89 -7.01 7.22 2.23
N SER A 90 -8.28 7.61 2.01
CA SER A 90 -9.39 7.08 2.81
C SER A 90 -9.55 5.58 2.64
N ALA A 91 -9.53 5.08 1.40
CA ALA A 91 -9.63 3.64 1.14
C ALA A 91 -8.43 2.86 1.72
N PHE A 92 -7.25 3.48 1.78
CA PHE A 92 -6.07 2.88 2.41
C PHE A 92 -6.23 2.72 3.92
N VAL A 93 -6.87 3.67 4.60
CA VAL A 93 -7.20 3.53 6.03
C VAL A 93 -8.15 2.35 6.23
N ASP A 94 -9.20 2.23 5.42
CA ASP A 94 -10.11 1.07 5.47
C ASP A 94 -9.37 -0.27 5.24
N VAL A 95 -8.38 -0.26 4.34
CA VAL A 95 -7.50 -1.40 4.05
C VAL A 95 -6.61 -1.78 5.23
N LEU A 96 -6.10 -0.81 5.97
CA LEU A 96 -5.33 -1.03 7.19
C LEU A 96 -6.23 -1.68 8.27
N GLU A 97 -7.42 -1.13 8.48
CA GLU A 97 -8.38 -1.66 9.46
C GLU A 97 -8.82 -3.09 9.13
N ALA A 98 -9.12 -3.36 7.86
CA ALA A 98 -9.49 -4.70 7.40
C ALA A 98 -8.35 -5.73 7.57
N ARG A 99 -7.09 -5.28 7.65
CA ARG A 99 -5.91 -6.12 7.89
C ARG A 99 -5.55 -6.27 9.36
N GLY A 100 -6.41 -5.79 10.26
CA GLY A 100 -6.22 -5.91 11.71
C GLY A 100 -5.34 -4.82 12.31
N PHE A 101 -5.02 -3.76 11.55
CA PHE A 101 -4.38 -2.57 12.11
C PHE A 101 -5.43 -1.68 12.77
N SER A 102 -5.09 -1.07 13.90
CA SER A 102 -5.98 -0.20 14.67
C SER A 102 -5.32 1.13 15.00
N ALA A 103 -6.10 2.09 15.53
CA ALA A 103 -5.64 3.43 15.90
C ALA A 103 -4.85 4.12 14.77
N VAL A 104 -5.45 4.11 13.56
CA VAL A 104 -4.81 4.64 12.34
C VAL A 104 -4.89 6.17 12.35
N ASP A 105 -3.74 6.80 12.51
CA ASP A 105 -3.59 8.26 12.55
C ASP A 105 -2.69 8.75 11.41
N ARG A 106 -3.14 9.77 10.68
CA ARG A 106 -2.29 10.47 9.69
C ARG A 106 -1.19 11.26 10.42
N ALA A 107 0.05 11.10 9.95
CA ALA A 107 1.19 11.84 10.45
C ALA A 107 1.63 12.90 9.43
N ASP A 108 2.86 12.81 8.94
CA ASP A 108 3.54 13.70 8.00
C ASP A 108 3.67 13.06 6.61
N THR A 109 4.29 13.79 5.68
CA THR A 109 4.59 13.31 4.33
C THR A 109 6.07 13.00 4.14
N HIS A 110 6.37 11.98 3.35
CA HIS A 110 7.71 11.59 2.95
C HIS A 110 7.84 11.64 1.43
N ARG A 111 8.87 12.31 0.93
CA ARG A 111 9.11 12.44 -0.51
C ARG A 111 10.05 11.36 -1.01
N PHE A 112 9.74 10.80 -2.17
CA PHE A 112 10.58 9.84 -2.86
C PHE A 112 10.43 10.01 -4.37
N ALA A 113 11.48 9.66 -5.13
CA ALA A 113 11.46 9.79 -6.58
C ALA A 113 10.96 8.50 -7.25
N VAL A 114 10.04 8.62 -8.21
CA VAL A 114 9.57 7.54 -9.09
C VAL A 114 9.77 7.99 -10.54
N GLY A 115 10.52 7.25 -11.34
CA GLY A 115 10.76 7.62 -12.75
C GLY A 115 11.47 8.96 -12.96
N GLY A 116 12.01 9.59 -11.91
CA GLY A 116 12.60 10.93 -11.94
C GLY A 116 11.70 12.04 -11.39
N ASP A 117 10.43 11.75 -11.11
CA ASP A 117 9.46 12.69 -10.54
C ASP A 117 9.37 12.52 -9.01
N ASP A 118 9.25 13.64 -8.29
CA ASP A 118 9.03 13.65 -6.85
C ASP A 118 7.57 13.30 -6.51
N VAL A 119 7.40 12.27 -5.69
CA VAL A 119 6.10 11.79 -5.19
C VAL A 119 6.03 11.96 -3.68
N GLU A 120 4.89 12.45 -3.19
CA GLU A 120 4.61 12.56 -1.75
C GLU A 120 3.84 11.34 -1.24
N ALA A 121 4.48 10.58 -0.34
CA ALA A 121 3.82 9.55 0.43
C ALA A 121 3.30 10.11 1.76
N THR A 122 2.02 9.94 2.05
CA THR A 122 1.48 10.20 3.38
C THR A 122 1.87 9.07 4.32
N ARG A 123 2.48 9.42 5.47
CA ARG A 123 2.74 8.50 6.58
C ARG A 123 1.52 8.39 7.48
N TYR A 124 1.20 7.17 7.87
CA TYR A 124 0.24 6.83 8.90
C TYR A 124 0.94 6.09 10.03
N ARG A 125 0.44 6.27 11.24
CA ARG A 125 0.79 5.47 12.41
C ARG A 125 -0.40 4.59 12.74
N ALA A 126 -0.14 3.34 13.07
CA ALA A 126 -1.16 2.39 13.47
C ALA A 126 -0.61 1.45 14.54
N ARG A 127 -1.42 0.48 14.95
CA ARG A 127 -1.06 -0.56 15.90
C ARG A 127 -1.51 -1.92 15.39
N VAL A 128 -0.76 -2.97 15.69
CA VAL A 128 -1.20 -4.36 15.54
C VAL A 128 -1.23 -5.00 16.92
N SER A 129 -2.34 -5.64 17.26
CA SER A 129 -2.52 -6.25 18.58
C SER A 129 -1.99 -7.69 18.59
N LEU A 130 -1.22 -8.04 19.63
CA LEU A 130 -0.68 -9.37 19.89
C LEU A 130 -0.68 -9.64 21.40
N ASP A 131 -1.40 -10.68 21.84
CA ASP A 131 -1.44 -11.14 23.24
C ASP A 131 -1.56 -9.97 24.24
N ASP A 132 -2.61 -9.16 24.07
CA ASP A 132 -2.92 -7.95 24.87
C ASP A 132 -1.90 -6.80 24.78
N ARG A 133 -0.95 -6.85 23.83
CA ARG A 133 -0.01 -5.77 23.55
C ARG A 133 -0.26 -5.15 22.19
N ASP A 134 -0.17 -3.83 22.12
CA ASP A 134 -0.19 -3.11 20.85
C ASP A 134 1.25 -2.84 20.40
N LEU A 135 1.60 -3.35 19.22
CA LEU A 135 2.87 -3.09 18.57
C LEU A 135 2.70 -1.93 17.58
N PRO A 136 3.54 -0.87 17.67
CA PRO A 136 3.43 0.27 16.78
C PRO A 136 3.80 -0.10 15.34
N VAL A 137 3.05 0.45 14.40
CA VAL A 137 3.18 0.23 12.96
C VAL A 137 3.33 1.58 12.26
N GLU A 138 4.20 1.63 11.26
CA GLU A 138 4.23 2.71 10.29
C GLU A 138 3.67 2.20 8.97
N ALA A 139 2.86 3.05 8.33
CA ALA A 139 2.30 2.78 7.02
C ALA A 139 2.50 3.99 6.12
N TYR A 140 2.64 3.74 4.83
CA TYR A 140 2.81 4.78 3.82
C TYR A 140 1.86 4.56 2.67
N PHE A 141 1.38 5.66 2.10
CA PHE A 141 0.53 5.66 0.92
C PHE A 141 0.87 6.81 0.00
N ALA A 142 0.99 6.53 -1.29
CA ALA A 142 1.20 7.52 -2.33
C ALA A 142 0.34 7.19 -3.55
N ALA A 143 -0.08 8.24 -4.25
CA ALA A 143 -0.70 8.15 -5.58
C ALA A 143 -0.03 9.17 -6.50
N TRP A 144 0.24 8.76 -7.73
CA TRP A 144 0.88 9.62 -8.72
C TRP A 144 0.35 9.32 -10.13
N PRO A 145 0.36 10.33 -11.01
CA PRO A 145 -0.02 10.12 -12.41
C PRO A 145 1.00 9.23 -13.12
N ALA A 146 0.50 8.40 -14.04
CA ALA A 146 1.29 7.57 -14.94
C ALA A 146 0.60 7.56 -16.31
N ASP A 147 1.13 8.35 -17.25
CA ASP A 147 0.50 8.64 -18.54
C ASP A 147 -0.97 9.12 -18.41
N GLU A 148 -1.94 8.36 -18.93
CA GLU A 148 -3.38 8.64 -18.85
C GLU A 148 -4.07 7.96 -17.65
N GLU A 149 -3.28 7.44 -16.72
CA GLU A 149 -3.71 6.63 -15.58
C GLU A 149 -3.09 7.12 -14.27
N TYR A 150 -3.45 6.46 -13.17
CA TYR A 150 -2.85 6.66 -11.87
C TYR A 150 -2.25 5.35 -11.37
N LEU A 151 -1.04 5.46 -10.81
CA LEU A 151 -0.44 4.41 -9.99
C LEU A 151 -0.57 4.80 -8.53
N LEU A 152 -0.92 3.82 -7.72
CA LEU A 152 -1.02 3.94 -6.29
C LEU A 152 -0.12 2.89 -5.67
N GLY A 153 0.55 3.25 -4.59
CA GLY A 153 1.43 2.35 -3.87
C GLY A 153 1.38 2.65 -2.38
N GLY A 154 1.47 1.61 -1.58
CA GLY A 154 1.57 1.76 -0.15
C GLY A 154 1.88 0.46 0.55
N GLY A 155 1.98 0.51 1.86
CA GLY A 155 2.30 -0.64 2.67
C GLY A 155 2.44 -0.28 4.13
N ALA A 156 2.61 -1.30 4.97
CA ALA A 156 2.80 -1.13 6.40
C ALA A 156 3.89 -2.09 6.91
N TYR A 157 4.60 -1.68 7.96
CA TYR A 157 5.57 -2.50 8.67
C TYR A 157 5.58 -2.14 10.17
N PRO A 158 5.88 -3.10 11.06
CA PRO A 158 5.93 -2.83 12.49
C PRO A 158 7.21 -2.07 12.83
N LEU A 159 7.23 -1.30 13.91
CA LEU A 159 8.47 -0.65 14.39
C LEU A 159 9.28 -1.55 15.33
N SER A 160 8.70 -2.66 15.75
CA SER A 160 9.28 -3.66 16.63
C SER A 160 8.57 -4.99 16.45
N LEU A 161 9.29 -6.09 16.55
CA LEU A 161 8.72 -7.43 16.53
C LEU A 161 8.52 -7.99 17.95
N PRO A 162 7.58 -8.94 18.11
CA PRO A 162 7.40 -9.62 19.39
C PRO A 162 8.58 -10.53 19.72
N ALA A 163 8.56 -11.08 20.95
CA ALA A 163 9.54 -12.04 21.45
C ALA A 163 11.02 -11.58 21.43
N GLY A 164 11.28 -10.27 21.27
CA GLY A 164 12.64 -9.73 21.20
C GLY A 164 13.35 -10.03 19.87
N GLU A 165 12.60 -10.44 18.85
CA GLU A 165 13.12 -10.61 17.49
C GLU A 165 13.74 -9.29 16.99
N PRO A 166 14.99 -9.32 16.50
CA PRO A 166 15.63 -8.12 15.97
C PRO A 166 14.87 -7.63 14.74
N PHE A 167 14.60 -6.33 14.70
CA PHE A 167 13.93 -5.70 13.57
C PHE A 167 14.57 -4.36 13.25
N ASP A 168 15.12 -4.24 12.04
CA ASP A 168 15.65 -2.99 11.53
C ASP A 168 14.55 -2.21 10.81
N ARG A 169 13.94 -1.26 11.53
CA ARG A 169 12.93 -0.35 10.98
C ARG A 169 13.46 0.53 9.84
N GLY A 170 14.77 0.83 9.83
CA GLY A 170 15.40 1.63 8.78
C GLY A 170 15.44 0.83 7.48
N ALA A 171 15.93 -0.40 7.56
CA ALA A 171 15.95 -1.34 6.43
C ALA A 171 14.54 -1.66 5.93
N ALA A 172 13.57 -1.89 6.83
CA ALA A 172 12.18 -2.15 6.46
C ALA A 172 11.54 -0.97 5.69
N ARG A 173 11.81 0.27 6.13
CA ARG A 173 11.35 1.47 5.43
C ARG A 173 12.02 1.60 4.06
N GLU A 174 13.34 1.43 3.99
CA GLU A 174 14.08 1.52 2.74
C GLU A 174 13.62 0.47 1.74
N GLU A 175 13.37 -0.76 2.18
CA GLU A 175 12.83 -1.83 1.34
C GLU A 175 11.42 -1.50 0.85
N LEU A 176 10.53 -1.00 1.72
CA LEU A 176 9.20 -0.54 1.31
C LEU A 176 9.30 0.51 0.20
N PHE A 177 10.08 1.57 0.39
CA PHE A 177 10.25 2.58 -0.64
C PHE A 177 10.99 2.05 -1.88
N GLY A 178 11.85 1.04 -1.75
CA GLY A 178 12.41 0.30 -2.88
C GLY A 178 11.32 -0.30 -3.76
N MET A 179 10.38 -1.02 -3.14
CA MET A 179 9.23 -1.61 -3.84
C MET A 179 8.28 -0.55 -4.39
N LEU A 180 8.02 0.56 -3.67
CA LEU A 180 7.16 1.62 -4.19
C LEU A 180 7.76 2.29 -5.45
N ARG A 181 9.09 2.40 -5.52
CA ARG A 181 9.78 2.96 -6.69
C ARG A 181 9.78 2.03 -7.91
N SER A 182 9.59 0.73 -7.72
CA SER A 182 9.55 -0.24 -8.82
C SER A 182 8.16 -0.40 -9.44
N ILE A 183 7.13 0.23 -8.84
CA ILE A 183 5.75 0.14 -9.32
C ILE A 183 5.64 0.74 -10.73
N ARG A 184 5.12 -0.06 -11.66
CA ARG A 184 4.84 0.35 -13.05
C ARG A 184 3.52 -0.19 -13.56
#